data_AF-J2WHN7-F1
#
_entry.id   AF-J2WHN7-F1
#
_cell.length_a   1.000
_cell.length_b   1.000
_cell.length_c   1.000
_cell.angle_alpha   90.00
_cell.angle_beta   90.00
_cell.angle_gamma   90.00
#
_symmetry.space_group_name_H-M   'P 1'
#
loop_
_entity.id
_entity.type
_entity.pdbx_description
1 polymer ?
#
loop_
_entity_poly.entity_id
_entity_poly.type
_entity_poly.pdbx_seq_one_letter_code
_entity_poly.pdbx_strand_id
1 'polypeptide(L)'
;MRVESLFNQARGMVKGLYFHAMDELGFRPEQAFAYAQDELERLMRKDAHGPNAILQTAIYMEGHRRGLKLSKDSPYAVDMLAILIDTYGQFSVESLVEAGADDEELKAIQSDMDTVRNVFLS
;
A
#
# COMPACT_ATOMS: atom_id res chain seq x y z
N MET A 1 -14.81 22.07 -7.27
CA MET A 1 -14.65 20.60 -7.24
C MET A 1 -13.31 20.34 -6.57
N ARG A 2 -13.27 19.80 -5.35
CA ARG A 2 -11.98 19.46 -4.70
C ARG A 2 -11.45 18.22 -5.43
N VAL A 3 -10.24 18.30 -5.97
CA VAL A 3 -9.54 17.11 -6.47
C VAL A 3 -9.28 16.24 -5.26
N GLU A 4 -9.69 14.98 -5.31
CA GLU A 4 -9.44 14.01 -4.23
C GLU A 4 -7.93 13.85 -4.06
N SER A 5 -7.44 13.80 -2.82
CA SER A 5 -5.99 13.65 -2.57
C SER A 5 -5.49 12.29 -3.08
N LEU A 6 -4.19 12.20 -3.39
CA LEU A 6 -3.59 10.93 -3.81
C LEU A 6 -3.79 9.84 -2.75
N PHE A 7 -3.74 10.20 -1.47
CA PHE A 7 -3.97 9.27 -0.36
C PHE A 7 -5.36 8.62 -0.42
N ASN A 8 -6.41 9.42 -0.58
CA ASN A 8 -7.78 8.90 -0.67
C ASN A 8 -8.02 8.13 -1.97
N GLN A 9 -7.45 8.60 -3.09
CA GLN A 9 -7.48 7.87 -4.36
C GLN A 9 -6.82 6.49 -4.24
N ALA A 10 -5.62 6.40 -3.65
CA ALA A 10 -4.91 5.15 -3.45
C ALA A 10 -5.73 4.17 -2.60
N ARG A 11 -6.33 4.65 -1.50
CA ARG A 11 -7.21 3.82 -0.66
C ARG A 11 -8.45 3.33 -1.42
N GLY A 12 -9.06 4.19 -2.22
CA GLY A 12 -10.21 3.83 -3.05
C GLY A 12 -9.87 2.75 -4.08
N MET A 13 -8.77 2.93 -4.82
CA MET A 13 -8.29 1.98 -5.82
C MET A 13 -7.97 0.62 -5.20
N VAL A 14 -7.17 0.59 -4.13
CA VAL A 14 -6.80 -0.65 -3.44
C VAL A 14 -8.03 -1.37 -2.93
N LYS A 15 -8.94 -0.66 -2.25
CA LYS A 15 -10.17 -1.26 -1.73
C LYS A 15 -11.02 -1.87 -2.84
N GLY A 16 -11.11 -1.19 -3.99
CA GLY A 16 -11.81 -1.69 -5.18
C GLY A 16 -11.19 -2.98 -5.73
N LEU A 17 -9.85 -3.04 -5.83
CA LEU A 17 -9.15 -4.23 -6.30
C LEU A 17 -9.31 -5.42 -5.35
N TYR A 18 -9.20 -5.20 -4.03
CA TYR A 18 -9.46 -6.25 -3.05
C TYR A 18 -10.91 -6.74 -3.10
N PHE A 19 -11.88 -5.83 -3.24
CA PHE A 19 -13.29 -6.19 -3.40
C PHE A 19 -13.48 -7.07 -4.64
N HIS A 20 -13.00 -6.63 -5.80
CA HIS A 20 -13.09 -7.41 -7.03
C HIS A 20 -12.43 -8.79 -6.89
N ALA A 21 -11.19 -8.83 -6.40
CA ALA A 21 -10.46 -10.07 -6.23
C ALA A 21 -11.15 -11.06 -5.27
N MET A 22 -11.61 -10.59 -4.12
CA MET A 22 -12.18 -11.47 -3.09
C MET A 22 -13.64 -11.82 -3.38
N ASP A 23 -14.46 -10.83 -3.69
CA ASP A 23 -15.92 -11.00 -3.75
C ASP A 23 -16.39 -11.44 -5.14
N GLU A 24 -15.67 -11.08 -6.21
CA GLU A 24 -16.04 -11.45 -7.58
C GLU A 24 -15.22 -12.64 -8.11
N LEU A 25 -13.91 -12.72 -7.79
CA LEU A 25 -13.04 -13.81 -8.23
C LEU A 25 -12.86 -14.93 -7.19
N GLY A 26 -13.34 -14.75 -5.96
CA GLY A 26 -13.26 -15.75 -4.89
C GLY A 26 -11.86 -15.95 -4.32
N PHE A 27 -10.96 -14.97 -4.47
CA PHE A 27 -9.59 -15.06 -3.98
C PHE A 27 -9.50 -15.01 -2.45
N ARG A 28 -8.57 -15.77 -1.89
CA ARG A 28 -8.16 -15.63 -0.49
C ARG A 28 -7.36 -14.34 -0.30
N PRO A 29 -7.24 -13.81 0.94
CA PRO A 29 -6.53 -12.56 1.20
C PRO A 29 -5.13 -12.46 0.59
N GLU A 30 -4.34 -13.55 0.62
CA GLU A 30 -2.99 -13.59 0.04
C GLU A 30 -3.01 -13.47 -1.48
N GLN A 31 -4.00 -14.08 -2.14
CA GLN A 31 -4.18 -14.01 -3.59
C GLN A 31 -4.71 -12.64 -4.01
N ALA A 32 -5.60 -12.04 -3.22
CA ALA A 32 -6.08 -10.68 -3.44
C ALA A 32 -4.96 -9.65 -3.24
N PHE A 33 -4.09 -9.85 -2.26
CA PHE A 33 -2.88 -9.02 -2.09
C PHE A 33 -1.97 -9.12 -3.31
N ALA A 34 -1.67 -10.34 -3.79
CA ALA A 34 -0.84 -10.51 -4.97
C ALA A 34 -1.45 -9.86 -6.21
N TYR A 35 -2.74 -10.05 -6.42
CA TYR A 35 -3.50 -9.40 -7.49
C TYR A 35 -3.42 -7.86 -7.40
N ALA A 36 -3.65 -7.29 -6.22
CA ALA A 36 -3.60 -5.85 -6.02
C ALA A 36 -2.18 -5.29 -6.21
N GLN A 37 -1.13 -6.01 -5.76
CA GLN A 37 0.26 -5.65 -6.02
C GLN A 37 0.55 -5.61 -7.52
N ASP A 38 0.26 -6.69 -8.25
CA ASP A 38 0.56 -6.80 -9.67
C ASP A 38 -0.16 -5.73 -10.52
N GLU A 39 -1.42 -5.43 -10.19
CA GLU A 39 -2.19 -4.41 -10.92
C GLU A 39 -1.72 -2.98 -10.62
N LEU A 40 -1.29 -2.71 -9.39
CA LEU A 40 -0.88 -1.36 -8.96
C LEU A 40 0.61 -1.09 -9.12
N GLU A 41 1.46 -2.11 -9.25
CA GLU A 41 2.89 -1.96 -9.51
C GLU A 41 3.14 -1.15 -10.78
N ARG A 42 2.27 -1.30 -11.79
CA ARG A 42 2.33 -0.54 -13.05
C ARG A 42 2.19 0.97 -12.87
N LEU A 43 1.63 1.42 -11.75
CA LEU A 43 1.49 2.83 -11.41
C LEU A 43 2.68 3.38 -10.63
N MET A 44 3.54 2.50 -10.09
CA MET A 44 4.73 2.91 -9.35
C MET A 44 5.79 3.46 -10.30
N ARG A 45 6.43 4.56 -9.90
CA ARG A 45 7.50 5.21 -10.67
C ARG A 45 8.76 5.34 -9.85
N LYS A 46 9.92 5.08 -10.45
CA LYS A 46 11.21 5.03 -9.73
C LYS A 46 11.57 6.32 -9.00
N ASP A 47 11.08 7.46 -9.49
CA ASP A 47 11.33 8.81 -8.97
C ASP A 47 10.18 9.35 -8.10
N ALA A 48 9.08 8.61 -7.94
CA ALA A 48 7.91 9.04 -7.20
C ALA A 48 7.82 8.39 -5.81
N HIS A 49 8.83 8.64 -4.97
CA HIS A 49 8.96 7.97 -3.65
C HIS A 49 7.74 8.18 -2.73
N GLY A 50 7.23 9.41 -2.62
CA GLY A 50 6.03 9.71 -1.82
C GLY A 50 4.77 8.98 -2.31
N PRO A 51 4.39 9.13 -3.60
CA PRO A 51 3.30 8.36 -4.19
C PRO A 51 3.42 6.84 -4.02
N ASN A 52 4.61 6.29 -4.22
CA ASN A 52 4.87 4.86 -4.05
C ASN A 52 4.66 4.43 -2.59
N ALA A 53 5.14 5.22 -1.63
CA ALA A 53 4.95 4.93 -0.21
C ALA A 53 3.47 4.97 0.19
N ILE A 54 2.71 5.94 -0.31
CA ILE A 54 1.25 6.02 -0.10
C ILE A 54 0.56 4.78 -0.65
N LEU A 55 0.87 4.39 -1.88
CA LEU A 55 0.24 3.26 -2.56
C LEU A 55 0.56 1.93 -1.87
N GLN A 56 1.84 1.67 -1.57
CA GLN A 56 2.25 0.47 -0.85
C GLN A 56 1.60 0.41 0.53
N THR A 57 1.57 1.52 1.28
CA THR A 57 0.90 1.57 2.58
C THR A 57 -0.59 1.21 2.46
N ALA A 58 -1.29 1.73 1.45
CA ALA A 58 -2.69 1.41 1.22
C ALA A 58 -2.90 -0.09 0.92
N ILE A 59 -2.06 -0.70 0.07
CA ILE A 59 -2.13 -2.13 -0.29
C ILE A 59 -1.99 -3.02 0.96
N TYR A 60 -0.96 -2.76 1.77
CA TYR A 60 -0.70 -3.55 2.99
C TYR A 60 -1.77 -3.32 4.06
N MET A 61 -2.26 -2.09 4.23
CA MET A 61 -3.32 -1.80 5.19
C MET A 61 -4.64 -2.49 4.84
N GLU A 62 -5.05 -2.49 3.56
CA GLU A 62 -6.25 -3.23 3.17
C GLU A 62 -6.04 -4.73 3.31
N GLY A 63 -4.87 -5.26 2.92
CA GLY A 63 -4.50 -6.64 3.16
C GLY A 63 -4.64 -7.03 4.62
N HIS A 64 -4.08 -6.23 5.53
CA HIS A 64 -4.22 -6.43 6.97
C HIS A 64 -5.69 -6.48 7.42
N ARG A 65 -6.53 -5.53 6.99
CA ARG A 65 -7.96 -5.50 7.31
C ARG A 65 -8.71 -6.74 6.80
N ARG A 66 -8.26 -7.32 5.68
CA ARG A 66 -8.81 -8.54 5.08
C ARG A 66 -8.21 -9.83 5.62
N GLY A 67 -7.27 -9.74 6.57
CA GLY A 67 -6.67 -10.89 7.24
C GLY A 67 -5.47 -11.50 6.51
N LEU A 68 -4.77 -10.72 5.67
CA LEU A 68 -3.54 -11.10 4.98
C LEU A 68 -2.50 -11.67 5.96
N LYS A 69 -1.96 -12.85 5.62
CA LYS A 69 -0.80 -13.42 6.32
C LYS A 69 0.33 -13.69 5.32
N LEU A 70 1.40 -12.93 5.45
CA LEU A 70 2.62 -13.15 4.68
C LEU A 70 3.54 -14.12 5.43
N SER A 71 3.82 -15.26 4.83
CA SER A 71 4.77 -16.24 5.38
C SER A 71 6.20 -15.88 4.96
N LYS A 72 7.14 -15.84 5.90
CA LYS A 72 8.57 -15.65 5.62
C LYS A 72 9.18 -16.83 4.83
N ASP A 73 8.46 -17.95 4.70
CA ASP A 73 8.85 -19.10 3.88
C ASP A 73 8.39 -18.99 2.42
N SER A 74 7.56 -17.99 2.09
CA SER A 74 7.12 -17.75 0.72
C SER A 74 8.11 -16.79 0.03
N PRO A 75 8.80 -17.22 -1.04
CA PRO A 75 9.71 -16.33 -1.78
C PRO A 75 9.01 -15.06 -2.26
N TYR A 76 7.78 -15.20 -2.75
CA TYR A 76 6.95 -14.06 -3.15
C TYR A 76 6.73 -13.07 -2.00
N ALA A 77 6.38 -13.56 -0.81
CA ALA A 77 6.20 -12.69 0.34
C ALA A 77 7.50 -12.00 0.75
N VAL A 78 8.63 -12.70 0.71
CA VAL A 78 9.95 -12.12 1.01
C VAL A 78 10.27 -10.98 0.03
N ASP A 79 10.05 -11.20 -1.26
CA ASP A 79 10.28 -10.18 -2.29
C ASP A 79 9.39 -8.95 -2.07
N MET A 80 8.10 -9.17 -1.77
CA MET A 80 7.15 -8.08 -1.51
C MET A 80 7.52 -7.28 -0.26
N LEU A 81 7.98 -7.95 0.80
CA LEU A 81 8.46 -7.27 2.02
C LEU A 81 9.75 -6.49 1.75
N ALA A 82 10.64 -7.00 0.90
CA ALA A 82 11.85 -6.27 0.50
C ALA A 82 11.51 -4.98 -0.26
N ILE A 83 10.52 -5.02 -1.17
CA ILE A 83 10.02 -3.83 -1.88
C ILE A 83 9.43 -2.82 -0.89
N LEU A 84 8.68 -3.28 0.11
CA LEU A 84 8.11 -2.41 1.13
C LEU A 84 9.21 -1.74 1.97
N ILE A 85 10.23 -2.49 2.38
CA ILE A 85 11.39 -1.96 3.12
C ILE A 85 12.10 -0.89 2.29
N ASP A 86 12.40 -1.18 1.02
CA ASP A 86 13.07 -0.23 0.12
C ASP A 86 12.23 1.04 -0.08
N THR A 87 10.93 0.89 -0.33
CA THR A 87 9.99 2.02 -0.48
C THR A 87 9.97 2.90 0.78
N TYR A 88 9.93 2.28 1.97
CA TYR A 88 9.93 3.01 3.24
C TYR A 88 11.28 3.62 3.60
N GLY A 89 12.38 3.10 3.04
CA GLY A 89 13.72 3.67 3.21
C GLY A 89 14.01 4.87 2.30
N GLN A 90 13.27 5.04 1.20
CA GLN A 90 13.52 6.06 0.18
C GLN A 90 12.61 7.29 0.28
N PHE A 91 11.42 7.19 0.86
CA PHE A 91 10.51 8.33 0.94
C PHE A 91 10.91 9.33 2.03
N SER A 92 10.53 10.60 1.85
CA SER A 92 10.62 11.65 2.86
C SER A 92 9.26 12.28 3.14
N VAL A 93 9.11 13.00 4.25
CA VAL A 93 7.85 13.72 4.54
C VAL A 93 7.58 14.77 3.45
N GLU A 94 8.61 15.45 2.96
CA GLU A 94 8.51 16.40 1.85
C GLU A 94 7.94 15.74 0.60
N SER A 95 8.37 14.51 0.28
CA SER A 95 7.85 13.77 -0.88
C SER A 95 6.37 13.41 -0.76
N LEU A 96 5.84 13.27 0.47
CA LEU A 96 4.40 13.07 0.71
C LEU A 96 3.61 14.37 0.51
N VAL A 97 4.17 15.50 0.96
CA VAL A 97 3.58 16.83 0.74
C VAL A 97 3.56 17.17 -0.76
N GLU A 98 4.64 16.88 -1.48
CA GLU A 98 4.71 17.03 -2.94
C GLU A 98 3.68 16.15 -3.67
N ALA A 99 3.33 15.01 -3.08
CA ALA A 99 2.26 14.14 -3.56
C ALA A 99 0.85 14.67 -3.26
N GLY A 100 0.74 15.82 -2.59
CA GLY A 100 -0.51 16.51 -2.30
C GLY A 100 -1.15 16.13 -0.96
N ALA A 101 -0.42 15.50 -0.04
CA ALA A 101 -0.90 15.24 1.31
C ALA A 101 -0.91 16.51 2.16
N ASP A 102 -2.04 16.78 2.82
CA ASP A 102 -2.14 17.84 3.84
C ASP A 102 -1.77 17.35 5.25
N ASP A 103 -1.74 18.25 6.24
CA ASP A 103 -1.32 17.93 7.61
C ASP A 103 -2.17 16.84 8.30
N GLU A 104 -3.45 16.74 7.97
CA GLU A 104 -4.33 15.70 8.52
C GLU A 104 -4.04 14.36 7.85
N GLU A 105 -3.84 14.38 6.53
CA GLU A 105 -3.49 13.20 5.75
C GLU A 105 -2.11 12.67 6.09
N LEU A 106 -1.12 13.55 6.34
CA LEU A 106 0.21 13.13 6.79
C LEU A 106 0.14 12.33 8.09
N LYS A 107 -0.68 12.77 9.06
CA LYS A 107 -0.88 12.03 10.32
C LYS A 107 -1.52 10.67 10.06
N ALA A 108 -2.52 10.61 9.18
CA ALA A 108 -3.18 9.37 8.82
C ALA A 108 -2.23 8.41 8.10
N ILE A 109 -1.45 8.90 7.13
CA ILE A 109 -0.43 8.13 6.41
C ILE A 109 0.60 7.59 7.40
N GLN A 110 1.15 8.42 8.27
CA GLN A 110 2.15 7.98 9.26
C GLN A 110 1.59 6.90 10.19
N SER A 111 0.36 7.07 10.68
CA SER A 111 -0.31 6.06 11.51
C SER A 111 -0.51 4.73 10.77
N ASP A 112 -0.90 4.78 9.49
CA ASP A 112 -1.06 3.59 8.65
C ASP A 112 0.30 2.94 8.39
N MET A 113 1.35 3.72 8.08
CA MET A 113 2.72 3.22 7.88
C MET A 113 3.26 2.53 9.13
N ASP A 114 3.04 3.10 10.31
CA ASP A 114 3.48 2.49 11.57
C ASP A 114 2.74 1.19 11.86
N THR A 115 1.45 1.12 11.52
CA THR A 115 0.69 -0.14 11.58
C THR A 115 1.29 -1.18 10.65
N VAL A 116 1.57 -0.82 9.39
CA VAL A 116 2.18 -1.72 8.41
C VAL A 116 3.56 -2.20 8.88
N ARG A 117 4.42 -1.31 9.38
CA ARG A 117 5.73 -1.67 9.95
C ARG A 117 5.57 -2.69 11.08
N ASN A 118 4.70 -2.41 12.03
CA ASN A 118 4.50 -3.26 13.20
C ASN A 118 3.95 -4.64 12.85
N VAL A 119 3.11 -4.74 11.82
CA VAL A 119 2.47 -6.01 11.42
C VAL A 119 3.35 -6.85 10.50
N PHE A 120 4.05 -6.23 9.55
CA PHE A 120 4.70 -6.95 8.45
C PHE A 120 6.23 -6.90 8.47
N LEU A 121 6.84 -5.90 9.11
CA LEU A 121 8.28 -5.68 9.11
C LEU A 121 8.96 -5.95 10.47
N SER A 122 8.21 -6.52 11.42
CA SER A 122 8.71 -6.89 12.75
C SER A 122 9.30 -8.31 12.85
#